data_AF-A0A842SQU1-F1
#
_entry.id   AF-A0A842SQU1-F1
#
_cell.length_a   1.000
_cell.length_b   1.000
_cell.length_c   1.000
_cell.angle_alpha   90.00
_cell.angle_beta   90.00
_cell.angle_gamma   90.00
#
_symmetry.space_group_name_H-M   'P 1'
#
loop_
_entity.id
_entity.type
_entity.pdbx_description
1 polymer ?
#
loop_
_entity_poly.entity_id
_entity_poly.type
_entity_poly.pdbx_seq_one_letter_code
_entity_poly.pdbx_strand_id
1 'polypeptide(L)'
;MVSTESYTLGIIIAAWFIFYLLAKRFNLDEKGWDIAPYYALYKSTKLNDLIKKLANLSPRFWKILGNVGIAASVGQVLFISYILTRNLWNFIFVPDQASPVQPLIPGVTISVNSLPWFLLAAGIIILTHELGHGIMCVIENIPVKNSALMIAVVTFGGAVEPDEEAMEEASIMTKMRIFAIGSIINLITGILTIPFFIAFGNSMPIQIAIFLQWVYFIAVNLAMMNMLPIGPLDGGQMWRTFTQRFNNGDILQKAATYGFIALILMNIGLSLSQFGFVPI
;
A
#
# COMPACT_ATOMS: atom_id res chain seq x y z
N MET A 1 17.76 28.00 -14.63
CA MET A 1 16.33 28.36 -14.53
C MET A 1 15.65 27.29 -13.71
N VAL A 2 15.02 27.65 -12.59
CA VAL A 2 14.26 26.69 -11.78
C VAL A 2 13.04 26.27 -12.60
N SER A 3 12.82 24.97 -12.81
CA SER A 3 11.69 24.50 -13.61
C SER A 3 10.37 24.78 -12.88
N THR A 4 9.27 24.96 -13.62
CA THR A 4 7.92 25.11 -13.05
C THR A 4 7.60 24.00 -12.04
N GLU A 5 8.17 22.82 -12.27
CA GLU A 5 8.11 21.65 -11.40
C GLU A 5 8.74 21.88 -10.01
N SER A 6 9.90 22.55 -9.95
CA SER A 6 10.55 22.84 -8.67
C SER A 6 9.80 23.92 -7.88
N TYR A 7 9.08 24.83 -8.56
CA TYR A 7 8.18 25.77 -7.90
C TYR A 7 6.97 25.08 -7.28
N THR A 8 6.30 24.17 -7.98
CA THR A 8 5.14 23.44 -7.45
C THR A 8 5.51 22.61 -6.22
N LEU A 9 6.62 21.87 -6.28
CA LEU A 9 7.12 21.11 -5.13
C LEU A 9 7.49 22.04 -3.96
N GLY A 10 8.15 23.16 -4.24
CA GLY A 10 8.45 24.19 -3.24
C GLY A 10 7.21 24.74 -2.55
N ILE A 11 6.12 24.98 -3.30
CA ILE A 11 4.83 25.44 -2.76
C ILE A 11 4.21 24.37 -1.85
N ILE A 12 4.21 23.09 -2.27
CA ILE A 12 3.65 21.99 -1.45
C ILE A 12 4.41 21.88 -0.13
N ILE A 13 5.74 21.90 -0.17
CA ILE A 13 6.58 21.83 1.02
C ILE A 13 6.35 23.04 1.92
N ALA A 14 6.29 24.25 1.36
CA ALA A 14 6.04 25.48 2.12
C ALA A 14 4.63 25.48 2.76
N ALA A 15 3.61 25.05 2.02
CA ALA A 15 2.25 24.92 2.52
C ALA A 15 2.17 23.89 3.65
N TRP A 16 2.85 22.74 3.51
CA TRP A 16 2.93 21.74 4.57
C TRP A 16 3.66 22.26 5.80
N PHE A 17 4.76 22.98 5.63
CA PHE A 17 5.50 23.57 6.74
C PHE A 17 4.65 24.62 7.49
N ILE A 18 3.90 25.46 6.77
CA ILE A 18 2.94 26.40 7.36
C ILE A 18 1.85 25.64 8.12
N PHE A 19 1.26 24.60 7.51
CA PHE A 19 0.26 23.76 8.18
C PHE A 19 0.82 23.15 9.47
N TYR A 20 2.02 22.56 9.44
CA TYR A 20 2.68 21.98 10.60
C TYR A 20 2.85 23.00 11.74
N LEU A 21 3.34 24.21 11.42
CA LEU A 21 3.50 25.29 12.39
C LEU A 21 2.17 25.77 12.97
N LEU A 22 1.15 25.94 12.12
CA LEU A 22 -0.20 26.32 12.58
C LEU A 22 -0.81 25.24 13.45
N ALA A 23 -0.66 23.98 13.06
CA ALA A 23 -1.21 22.85 13.77
C ALA A 23 -0.61 22.69 15.18
N LYS A 24 0.71 22.87 15.30
CA LYS A 24 1.39 22.98 16.61
C LYS A 24 0.95 24.21 17.39
N ARG A 25 0.81 25.37 16.74
CA ARG A 25 0.33 26.61 17.39
C ARG A 25 -1.09 26.49 17.95
N PHE A 26 -1.96 25.74 17.30
CA PHE A 26 -3.36 25.54 17.70
C PHE A 26 -3.57 24.29 18.58
N ASN A 27 -2.49 23.63 19.03
CA ASN A 27 -2.52 22.39 19.80
C ASN A 27 -3.51 21.38 19.21
N LEU A 28 -3.47 21.17 17.90
CA LEU A 28 -4.34 20.17 17.26
C LEU A 28 -4.10 18.75 17.82
N ASP A 29 -2.90 18.52 18.38
CA ASP A 29 -2.55 17.30 19.10
C ASP A 29 -3.53 16.98 20.25
N GLU A 30 -4.02 18.01 20.96
CA GLU A 30 -5.00 17.88 22.04
C GLU A 30 -6.43 17.63 21.52
N LYS A 31 -6.65 17.73 20.20
CA LYS A 31 -7.95 17.60 19.53
C LYS A 31 -8.05 16.33 18.67
N GLY A 32 -7.23 15.32 18.98
CA GLY A 32 -7.25 14.02 18.32
C GLY A 32 -6.43 13.93 17.03
N TRP A 33 -5.59 14.92 16.75
CA TRP A 33 -4.58 14.84 15.71
C TRP A 33 -3.28 14.28 16.27
N ASP A 34 -2.54 13.54 15.47
CA ASP A 34 -1.15 13.17 15.74
C ASP A 34 -0.31 13.69 14.57
N ILE A 35 0.52 14.69 14.86
CA ILE A 35 1.15 15.54 13.84
C ILE A 35 2.67 15.39 13.90
N ALA A 36 3.19 14.73 12.87
CA ALA A 36 4.60 14.53 12.61
C ALA A 36 5.09 15.45 11.47
N PRO A 37 6.42 15.61 11.30
CA PRO A 37 6.97 16.45 10.24
C PRO A 37 6.52 16.07 8.81
N TYR A 38 6.15 14.82 8.58
CA TYR A 38 5.81 14.29 7.25
C TYR A 38 4.38 13.75 7.11
N TYR A 39 3.62 13.69 8.19
CA TYR A 39 2.23 13.24 8.18
C TYR A 39 1.43 13.84 9.34
N ALA A 40 0.12 13.87 9.16
CA ALA A 40 -0.87 14.19 10.17
C ALA A 40 -1.95 13.10 10.17
N LEU A 41 -2.22 12.52 11.32
CA LEU A 41 -3.23 11.50 11.52
C LEU A 41 -4.38 12.09 12.32
N TYR A 42 -5.59 12.04 11.77
CA TYR A 42 -6.77 12.38 12.54
C TYR A 42 -7.44 11.11 13.05
N LYS A 43 -7.28 10.80 14.34
CA LYS A 43 -7.87 9.61 14.96
C LYS A 43 -9.33 9.88 15.30
N SER A 44 -10.22 9.00 14.87
CA SER A 44 -11.66 9.16 15.09
C SER A 44 -12.35 7.81 15.23
N THR A 45 -13.11 7.65 16.31
CA THR A 45 -13.98 6.49 16.52
C THR A 45 -15.21 6.52 15.61
N LYS A 46 -15.57 7.66 15.04
CA LYS A 46 -16.75 7.79 14.13
C LYS A 46 -16.61 6.93 12.88
N LEU A 47 -15.39 6.70 12.41
CA LEU A 47 -15.10 5.83 11.27
C LEU A 47 -15.34 4.35 11.62
N ASN A 48 -15.24 3.97 12.90
CA ASN A 48 -15.48 2.59 13.34
C ASN A 48 -16.94 2.17 13.09
N ASP A 49 -17.89 3.09 13.21
CA ASP A 49 -19.31 2.79 12.92
C ASP A 49 -19.55 2.53 11.43
N LEU A 50 -18.84 3.23 10.55
CA LEU A 50 -18.88 2.96 9.11
C LEU A 50 -18.31 1.57 8.82
N ILE A 51 -17.17 1.23 9.41
CA ILE A 51 -16.54 -0.09 9.28
C ILE A 51 -17.51 -1.20 9.72
N LYS A 52 -18.13 -1.04 10.90
CA LYS A 52 -19.13 -2.00 11.41
C LYS A 52 -20.31 -2.15 10.46
N LYS A 53 -20.85 -1.04 9.93
CA LYS A 53 -21.94 -1.07 8.96
C LYS A 53 -21.56 -1.86 7.71
N LEU A 54 -20.40 -1.57 7.12
CA LEU A 54 -19.91 -2.25 5.92
C LEU A 54 -19.61 -3.73 6.16
N ALA A 55 -19.03 -4.09 7.30
CA ALA A 55 -18.82 -5.47 7.70
C ALA A 55 -20.14 -6.25 7.80
N ASN A 56 -21.17 -5.62 8.40
CA ASN A 56 -22.47 -6.24 8.61
C ASN A 56 -23.35 -6.33 7.35
N LEU A 57 -23.00 -5.66 6.24
CA LEU A 57 -23.73 -5.79 4.98
C LEU A 57 -23.72 -7.23 4.44
N SER A 58 -22.57 -7.90 4.51
CA SER A 58 -22.44 -9.29 4.10
C SER A 58 -21.26 -9.98 4.78
N PRO A 59 -21.43 -10.45 6.03
CA PRO A 59 -20.33 -11.06 6.78
C PRO A 59 -19.73 -12.28 6.09
N ARG A 60 -20.57 -13.07 5.42
CA ARG A 60 -20.15 -14.26 4.67
C ARG A 60 -19.27 -13.88 3.48
N PHE A 61 -19.61 -12.82 2.76
CA PHE A 61 -18.80 -12.34 1.64
C PHE A 61 -17.41 -11.94 2.12
N TRP A 62 -17.32 -11.12 3.16
CA TRP A 62 -16.03 -10.68 3.69
C TRP A 62 -15.17 -11.86 4.16
N LYS A 63 -15.77 -12.82 4.87
CA LYS A 63 -15.05 -14.02 5.32
C LYS A 63 -14.53 -14.88 4.16
N ILE A 64 -15.33 -15.05 3.10
CA ILE A 64 -14.89 -15.73 1.87
C ILE A 64 -13.74 -14.95 1.23
N LEU A 65 -13.88 -13.62 1.10
CA LEU A 65 -12.87 -12.77 0.51
C LEU A 65 -11.55 -12.82 1.30
N GLY A 66 -11.60 -12.89 2.63
CA GLY A 66 -10.41 -13.11 3.47
C GLY A 66 -9.72 -14.44 3.21
N ASN A 67 -10.49 -15.54 3.07
CA ASN A 67 -9.91 -16.85 2.71
C ASN A 67 -9.28 -16.83 1.30
N VAL A 68 -9.95 -16.19 0.33
CA VAL A 68 -9.41 -15.98 -1.03
C VAL A 68 -8.15 -15.13 -0.97
N GLY A 69 -8.12 -14.10 -0.13
CA GLY A 69 -6.96 -13.25 0.08
C GLY A 69 -5.75 -14.03 0.60
N ILE A 70 -5.94 -14.96 1.53
CA ILE A 70 -4.85 -15.83 2.00
C ILE A 70 -4.29 -16.70 0.85
N ALA A 71 -5.16 -17.26 0.01
CA ALA A 71 -4.69 -18.04 -1.14
C ALA A 71 -3.97 -17.14 -2.17
N ALA A 72 -4.52 -15.95 -2.42
CA ALA A 72 -3.96 -14.98 -3.35
C ALA A 72 -2.60 -14.45 -2.88
N SER A 73 -2.38 -14.25 -1.56
CA SER A 73 -1.11 -13.73 -1.03
C SER A 73 0.06 -14.66 -1.35
N VAL A 74 -0.13 -15.97 -1.22
CA VAL A 74 0.87 -16.97 -1.62
C VAL A 74 1.19 -16.83 -3.12
N GLY A 75 0.15 -16.71 -3.95
CA GLY A 75 0.32 -16.48 -5.39
C GLY A 75 1.07 -15.17 -5.71
N GLN A 76 0.73 -14.08 -5.02
CA GLN A 76 1.36 -12.77 -5.19
C GLN A 76 2.85 -12.82 -4.84
N VAL A 77 3.23 -13.45 -3.72
CA VAL A 77 4.64 -13.63 -3.32
C VAL A 77 5.41 -14.47 -4.32
N LEU A 78 4.84 -15.59 -4.78
CA LEU A 78 5.49 -16.43 -5.80
C LEU A 78 5.67 -15.67 -7.12
N PHE A 79 4.66 -14.93 -7.55
CA PHE A 79 4.69 -14.17 -8.79
C PHE A 79 5.69 -13.02 -8.75
N ILE A 80 5.72 -12.21 -7.69
CA ILE A 80 6.69 -11.13 -7.55
C ILE A 80 8.14 -11.67 -7.41
N SER A 81 8.31 -12.79 -6.71
CA SER A 81 9.62 -13.46 -6.61
C SER A 81 10.11 -13.91 -7.99
N TYR A 82 9.21 -14.49 -8.78
CA TYR A 82 9.51 -14.90 -10.16
C TYR A 82 9.90 -13.70 -11.01
N ILE A 83 9.12 -12.62 -11.00
CA ILE A 83 9.41 -11.41 -11.78
C ILE A 83 10.77 -10.82 -11.41
N LEU A 84 11.03 -10.58 -10.12
CA LEU A 84 12.26 -9.94 -9.67
C LEU A 84 13.49 -10.82 -9.97
N THR A 85 13.39 -12.13 -9.78
CA THR A 85 14.49 -13.06 -10.07
C THR A 85 14.72 -13.18 -11.58
N ARG A 86 13.65 -13.25 -12.37
CA ARG A 86 13.74 -13.26 -13.84
C ARG A 86 14.35 -11.97 -14.36
N ASN A 87 14.05 -10.84 -13.73
CA ASN A 87 14.60 -9.56 -14.14
C ASN A 87 16.10 -9.46 -13.82
N LEU A 88 16.57 -9.99 -12.68
CA LEU A 88 18.01 -10.15 -12.42
C LEU A 88 18.72 -11.01 -13.46
N TRP A 89 18.08 -12.12 -13.88
CA TRP A 89 18.59 -12.93 -14.98
C TRP A 89 18.70 -12.13 -16.28
N ASN A 90 17.66 -11.37 -16.62
CA ASN A 90 17.65 -10.54 -17.83
C ASN A 90 18.78 -9.50 -17.79
N PHE A 91 19.01 -8.82 -16.66
CA PHE A 91 20.12 -7.88 -16.52
C PHE A 91 21.50 -8.46 -16.87
N ILE A 92 21.73 -9.75 -16.57
CA ILE A 92 23.04 -10.39 -16.76
C ILE A 92 23.15 -11.04 -18.14
N PHE A 93 22.08 -11.69 -18.61
CA PHE A 93 22.15 -12.58 -19.77
C PHE A 93 21.37 -12.09 -21.00
N VAL A 94 20.33 -11.27 -20.82
CA VAL A 94 19.50 -10.75 -21.91
C VAL A 94 19.10 -9.29 -21.62
N PRO A 95 20.06 -8.34 -21.60
CA PRO A 95 19.83 -6.99 -21.07
C PRO A 95 18.73 -6.21 -21.77
N ASP A 96 18.47 -6.49 -23.05
CA ASP A 96 17.39 -5.86 -23.83
C ASP A 96 15.98 -6.26 -23.35
N GLN A 97 15.86 -7.34 -22.59
CA GLN A 97 14.61 -7.78 -21.96
C GLN A 97 14.51 -7.39 -20.48
N ALA A 98 15.51 -6.69 -19.93
CA ALA A 98 15.46 -6.20 -18.57
C ALA A 98 14.43 -5.06 -18.47
N SER A 99 13.58 -5.10 -17.45
CA SER A 99 12.60 -4.06 -17.16
C SER A 99 13.09 -3.18 -16.01
N PRO A 100 12.91 -1.85 -16.10
CA PRO A 100 13.30 -0.96 -15.03
C PRO A 100 12.43 -1.18 -13.78
N VAL A 101 13.09 -1.37 -12.64
CA VAL A 101 12.50 -1.38 -11.29
C VAL A 101 13.07 -0.18 -10.54
N GLN A 102 12.22 0.74 -10.11
CA GLN A 102 12.66 1.98 -9.50
C GLN A 102 11.62 2.51 -8.49
N PRO A 103 12.05 3.27 -7.48
CA PRO A 103 11.13 3.90 -6.56
C PRO A 103 10.27 4.98 -7.25
N LEU A 104 9.06 5.17 -6.73
CA LEU A 104 8.15 6.23 -7.14
C LEU A 104 8.52 7.52 -6.38
N ILE A 105 9.11 8.46 -7.10
CA ILE A 105 9.66 9.72 -6.58
C ILE A 105 8.98 10.87 -7.35
N PRO A 106 8.14 11.68 -6.68
CA PRO A 106 7.54 12.85 -7.27
C PRO A 106 8.55 13.81 -7.92
N GLY A 107 8.31 14.16 -9.18
CA GLY A 107 9.19 15.05 -9.95
C GLY A 107 10.47 14.40 -10.50
N VAL A 108 10.69 13.10 -10.25
CA VAL A 108 11.83 12.35 -10.81
C VAL A 108 11.33 11.18 -11.65
N THR A 109 10.64 10.21 -11.02
CA THR A 109 10.07 9.06 -11.72
C THR A 109 8.57 9.21 -11.97
N ILE A 110 7.90 10.17 -11.30
CA ILE A 110 6.51 10.55 -11.60
C ILE A 110 6.51 11.99 -12.09
N SER A 111 5.99 12.22 -13.30
CA SER A 111 5.87 13.57 -13.86
C SER A 111 4.96 14.46 -13.01
N VAL A 112 5.26 15.77 -12.94
CA VAL A 112 4.48 16.72 -12.12
C VAL A 112 3.03 16.83 -12.58
N ASN A 113 2.77 16.68 -13.88
CA ASN A 113 1.43 16.69 -14.44
C ASN A 113 0.60 15.46 -14.01
N SER A 114 1.27 14.32 -13.77
CA SER A 114 0.64 13.09 -13.28
C SER A 114 0.47 13.07 -11.76
N LEU A 115 1.17 13.93 -11.01
CA LEU A 115 1.15 13.92 -9.55
C LEU A 115 -0.26 14.01 -8.93
N PRO A 116 -1.15 14.93 -9.35
CA PRO A 116 -2.48 15.01 -8.75
C PRO A 116 -3.26 13.69 -8.88
N TRP A 117 -3.14 13.02 -10.04
CA TRP A 117 -3.81 11.76 -10.32
C TRP A 117 -3.17 10.59 -9.55
N PHE A 118 -1.84 10.54 -9.50
CA PHE A 118 -1.10 9.57 -8.70
C PHE A 118 -1.46 9.67 -7.22
N LEU A 119 -1.44 10.87 -6.64
CA LEU A 119 -1.70 11.10 -5.22
C LEU A 119 -3.17 10.81 -4.86
N LEU A 120 -4.11 11.20 -5.72
CA LEU A 120 -5.52 10.87 -5.56
C LEU A 120 -5.74 9.34 -5.60
N ALA A 121 -5.16 8.66 -6.59
CA ALA A 121 -5.26 7.21 -6.71
C ALA A 121 -4.60 6.50 -5.52
N ALA A 122 -3.41 6.93 -5.11
CA ALA A 122 -2.69 6.36 -3.98
C ALA A 122 -3.50 6.49 -2.69
N GLY A 123 -4.08 7.67 -2.44
CA GLY A 123 -4.88 7.89 -1.26
C GLY A 123 -6.17 7.07 -1.23
N ILE A 124 -6.86 6.92 -2.38
CA ILE A 124 -8.04 6.07 -2.47
C ILE A 124 -7.66 4.60 -2.22
N ILE A 125 -6.61 4.10 -2.86
CA ILE A 125 -6.18 2.71 -2.72
C ILE A 125 -5.78 2.40 -1.27
N ILE A 126 -4.95 3.25 -0.66
CA ILE A 126 -4.54 3.07 0.74
C ILE A 126 -5.75 3.14 1.68
N LEU A 127 -6.69 4.09 1.47
CA LEU A 127 -7.91 4.14 2.28
C LEU A 127 -8.72 2.85 2.17
N THR A 128 -8.94 2.34 0.96
CA THR A 128 -9.71 1.11 0.76
C THR A 128 -9.01 -0.13 1.31
N HIS A 129 -7.68 -0.14 1.27
CA HIS A 129 -6.84 -1.18 1.85
C HIS A 129 -7.03 -1.26 3.37
N GLU A 130 -6.87 -0.13 4.05
CA GLU A 130 -7.02 0.01 5.50
C GLU A 130 -8.46 -0.24 5.96
N LEU A 131 -9.44 0.24 5.18
CA LEU A 131 -10.85 -0.08 5.40
C LEU A 131 -11.08 -1.60 5.36
N GLY A 132 -10.40 -2.31 4.46
CA GLY A 132 -10.38 -3.76 4.39
C GLY A 132 -9.96 -4.42 5.70
N HIS A 133 -8.83 -3.99 6.25
CA HIS A 133 -8.32 -4.49 7.53
C HIS A 133 -9.35 -4.27 8.64
N GLY A 134 -9.90 -3.06 8.75
CA GLY A 134 -10.94 -2.76 9.75
C GLY A 134 -12.19 -3.62 9.60
N ILE A 135 -12.68 -3.81 8.37
CA ILE A 135 -13.82 -4.68 8.11
C ILE A 135 -13.49 -6.11 8.56
N MET A 136 -12.32 -6.63 8.21
CA MET A 136 -11.94 -7.99 8.58
C MET A 136 -11.76 -8.16 10.09
N CYS A 137 -11.25 -7.14 10.80
CA CYS A 137 -11.21 -7.14 12.26
C CYS A 137 -12.62 -7.33 12.84
N VAL A 138 -13.62 -6.58 12.36
CA VAL A 138 -15.01 -6.75 12.82
C VAL A 138 -15.54 -8.15 12.50
N ILE A 139 -15.28 -8.68 11.31
CA ILE A 139 -15.73 -10.03 10.89
C ILE A 139 -15.12 -11.15 11.73
N GLU A 140 -13.88 -10.97 12.17
CA GLU A 140 -13.17 -11.92 13.01
C GLU A 140 -13.31 -11.62 14.52
N ASN A 141 -14.17 -10.67 14.89
CA ASN A 141 -14.44 -10.24 16.27
C ASN A 141 -13.22 -9.66 17.00
N ILE A 142 -12.32 -9.00 16.27
CA ILE A 142 -11.21 -8.23 16.83
C ILE A 142 -11.66 -6.77 16.97
N PRO A 143 -11.67 -6.20 18.21
CA PRO A 143 -12.03 -4.81 18.40
C PRO A 143 -11.11 -3.84 17.64
N VAL A 144 -11.69 -2.81 17.02
CA VAL A 144 -10.94 -1.70 16.43
C VAL A 144 -10.94 -0.55 17.42
N LYS A 145 -9.78 -0.19 17.98
CA LYS A 145 -9.64 0.90 18.95
C LYS A 145 -9.91 2.23 18.28
N ASN A 146 -9.13 2.54 17.25
CA ASN A 146 -9.24 3.76 16.48
C ASN A 146 -9.15 3.45 14.99
N SER A 147 -9.80 4.29 14.19
CA SER A 147 -9.48 4.42 12.78
C SER A 147 -9.04 5.85 12.55
N ALA A 148 -8.04 6.06 11.70
CA ALA A 148 -7.51 7.37 11.40
C ALA A 148 -7.60 7.66 9.91
N LEU A 149 -7.87 8.92 9.59
CA LEU A 149 -7.56 9.45 8.27
C LEU A 149 -6.13 9.98 8.33
N MET A 150 -5.27 9.47 7.47
CA MET A 150 -3.89 9.95 7.33
C MET A 150 -3.82 10.99 6.21
N ILE A 151 -3.12 12.09 6.48
CA ILE A 151 -2.70 13.06 5.48
C ILE A 151 -1.17 13.14 5.57
N ALA A 152 -0.47 12.61 4.59
CA ALA A 152 0.96 12.81 4.39
C ALA A 152 1.21 14.06 3.54
N VAL A 153 2.44 14.58 3.55
CA VAL A 153 2.88 15.77 2.77
C VAL A 153 2.37 15.76 1.33
N VAL A 154 2.28 14.57 0.73
CA VAL A 154 1.92 14.40 -0.68
C VAL A 154 0.61 13.63 -0.89
N THR A 155 0.16 12.78 0.02
CA THR A 155 -1.03 11.92 -0.21
C THR A 155 -1.91 11.86 1.03
N PHE A 156 -3.14 11.37 0.89
CA PHE A 156 -3.93 10.92 2.03
C PHE A 156 -3.93 9.39 2.11
N GLY A 157 -4.55 8.84 3.15
CA GLY A 157 -4.64 7.40 3.40
C GLY A 157 -5.50 7.10 4.63
N GLY A 158 -5.54 5.85 5.03
CA GLY A 158 -6.19 5.41 6.26
C GLY A 158 -5.16 4.85 7.24
N ALA A 159 -5.61 4.60 8.46
CA ALA A 159 -4.98 3.64 9.35
C ALA A 159 -6.09 3.00 10.19
N VAL A 160 -5.99 1.70 10.45
CA VAL A 160 -6.85 0.99 11.39
C VAL A 160 -5.99 0.43 12.51
N GLU A 161 -6.34 0.76 13.76
CA GLU A 161 -5.66 0.25 14.95
C GLU A 161 -6.51 -0.86 15.59
N PRO A 162 -6.21 -2.14 15.34
CA PRO A 162 -6.84 -3.25 16.06
C PRO A 162 -6.38 -3.25 17.53
N ASP A 163 -7.18 -3.85 18.40
CA ASP A 163 -6.75 -4.16 19.76
C ASP A 163 -5.62 -5.20 19.74
N GLU A 164 -4.45 -4.81 20.24
CA GLU A 164 -3.22 -5.61 20.19
C GLU A 164 -3.35 -6.92 20.99
N GLU A 165 -3.93 -6.89 22.18
CA GLU A 165 -4.10 -8.08 23.04
C GLU A 165 -5.03 -9.11 22.37
N ALA A 166 -6.20 -8.67 21.90
CA ALA A 166 -7.13 -9.52 21.15
C ALA A 166 -6.49 -10.04 19.86
N MET A 167 -5.68 -9.22 19.18
CA MET A 167 -4.96 -9.63 17.99
C MET A 167 -3.90 -10.68 18.33
N GLU A 168 -3.16 -10.55 19.43
CA GLU A 168 -2.16 -11.53 19.87
C GLU A 168 -2.77 -12.88 20.26
N GLU A 169 -3.91 -12.87 20.95
CA GLU A 169 -4.65 -14.08 21.34
C GLU A 169 -5.38 -14.76 20.16
N ALA A 170 -5.60 -14.03 19.06
CA ALA A 170 -6.33 -14.54 17.92
C ALA A 170 -5.67 -15.75 17.24
N SER A 171 -6.51 -16.61 16.67
CA SER A 171 -6.07 -17.76 15.90
C SER A 171 -5.20 -17.35 14.70
N ILE A 172 -4.30 -18.24 14.27
CA ILE A 172 -3.47 -18.02 13.07
C ILE A 172 -4.35 -17.66 11.87
N MET A 173 -5.46 -18.37 11.66
CA MET A 173 -6.34 -18.13 10.51
C MET A 173 -6.99 -16.73 10.55
N THR A 174 -7.39 -16.27 11.74
CA THR A 174 -7.92 -14.92 11.95
C THR A 174 -6.90 -13.85 11.56
N LYS A 175 -5.68 -13.95 12.12
CA LYS A 175 -4.56 -13.05 11.79
C LYS A 175 -4.27 -13.04 10.29
N MET A 176 -4.21 -14.22 9.67
CA MET A 176 -3.94 -14.36 8.24
C MET A 176 -5.00 -13.70 7.37
N ARG A 177 -6.30 -13.80 7.72
CA ARG A 177 -7.37 -13.11 6.99
C ARG A 177 -7.25 -11.60 7.14
N ILE A 178 -6.98 -11.13 8.35
CA ILE A 178 -6.82 -9.70 8.64
C ILE A 178 -5.66 -9.14 7.82
N PHE A 179 -4.49 -9.77 7.81
CA PHE A 179 -3.36 -9.26 7.02
C PHE A 179 -3.56 -9.40 5.50
N ALA A 180 -4.25 -10.44 5.03
CA ALA A 180 -4.43 -10.66 3.59
C ALA A 180 -5.49 -9.75 2.93
N ILE A 181 -6.48 -9.27 3.70
CA ILE A 181 -7.67 -8.61 3.13
C ILE A 181 -7.34 -7.31 2.37
N GLY A 182 -6.38 -6.52 2.86
CA GLY A 182 -6.00 -5.27 2.22
C GLY A 182 -5.41 -5.51 0.84
N SER A 183 -4.53 -6.50 0.70
CA SER A 183 -3.92 -6.86 -0.58
C SER A 183 -4.95 -7.36 -1.59
N ILE A 184 -5.88 -8.23 -1.19
CA ILE A 184 -6.89 -8.75 -2.14
C ILE A 184 -7.86 -7.66 -2.59
N ILE A 185 -8.19 -6.69 -1.73
CA ILE A 185 -9.00 -5.52 -2.11
C ILE A 185 -8.27 -4.70 -3.17
N ASN A 186 -6.97 -4.43 -2.98
CA ASN A 186 -6.17 -3.71 -3.96
C ASN A 186 -6.09 -4.49 -5.28
N LEU A 187 -5.81 -5.79 -5.23
CA LEU A 187 -5.71 -6.63 -6.43
C LEU A 187 -7.03 -6.65 -7.21
N ILE A 188 -8.16 -6.85 -6.53
CA ILE A 188 -9.49 -6.81 -7.17
C ILE A 188 -9.75 -5.44 -7.76
N THR A 189 -9.47 -4.36 -7.03
CA THR A 189 -9.66 -2.99 -7.51
C THR A 189 -8.88 -2.74 -8.80
N GLY A 190 -7.61 -3.15 -8.85
CA GLY A 190 -6.80 -3.06 -10.05
C GLY A 190 -7.36 -3.92 -11.20
N ILE A 191 -7.70 -5.17 -10.96
CA ILE A 191 -8.25 -6.05 -12.01
C ILE A 191 -9.57 -5.50 -12.57
N LEU A 192 -10.42 -4.90 -11.73
CA LEU A 192 -11.71 -4.34 -12.14
C LEU A 192 -11.57 -3.10 -13.04
N THR A 193 -10.42 -2.42 -13.09
CA THR A 193 -10.23 -1.33 -14.07
C THR A 193 -10.09 -1.86 -15.49
N ILE A 194 -9.62 -3.09 -15.69
CA ILE A 194 -9.41 -3.71 -17.01
C ILE A 194 -10.70 -3.80 -17.83
N PRO A 195 -11.81 -4.42 -17.35
CA PRO A 195 -13.05 -4.46 -18.11
C PRO A 195 -13.61 -3.06 -18.35
N PHE A 196 -13.38 -2.11 -17.45
CA PHE A 196 -13.79 -0.72 -17.64
C PHE A 196 -13.04 -0.05 -18.80
N PHE A 197 -11.72 -0.27 -18.92
CA PHE A 197 -10.94 0.16 -20.08
C PHE A 197 -11.38 -0.51 -21.37
N ILE A 198 -11.68 -1.81 -21.35
CA ILE A 198 -12.17 -2.54 -22.53
C ILE A 198 -13.53 -1.98 -22.99
N ALA A 199 -14.45 -1.73 -22.06
CA ALA A 199 -15.81 -1.28 -22.39
C ALA A 199 -15.86 0.19 -22.81
N PHE A 200 -15.06 1.06 -22.20
CA PHE A 200 -15.21 2.52 -22.33
C PHE A 200 -13.96 3.27 -22.82
N GLY A 201 -12.84 2.59 -23.06
CA GLY A 201 -11.54 3.22 -23.32
C GLY A 201 -11.53 4.24 -24.46
N ASN A 202 -12.22 3.95 -25.57
CA ASN A 202 -12.25 4.84 -26.76
C ASN A 202 -13.10 6.11 -26.56
N SER A 203 -14.03 6.10 -25.59
CA SER A 203 -14.98 7.19 -25.35
C SER A 203 -14.68 7.96 -24.06
N MET A 204 -13.68 7.50 -23.30
CA MET A 204 -13.38 8.03 -21.97
C MET A 204 -12.59 9.34 -22.07
N PRO A 205 -12.94 10.38 -21.29
CA PRO A 205 -12.09 11.56 -21.13
C PRO A 205 -10.68 11.16 -20.69
N ILE A 206 -9.67 11.75 -21.32
CA ILE A 206 -8.26 11.41 -21.09
C ILE A 206 -7.87 11.52 -19.61
N GLN A 207 -8.44 12.47 -18.87
CA GLN A 207 -8.17 12.67 -17.45
C GLN A 207 -8.64 11.46 -16.62
N ILE A 208 -9.80 10.90 -16.95
CA ILE A 208 -10.33 9.70 -16.26
C ILE A 208 -9.47 8.49 -16.62
N ALA A 209 -9.03 8.37 -17.88
CA ALA A 209 -8.15 7.29 -18.29
C ALA A 209 -6.80 7.32 -17.55
N ILE A 210 -6.18 8.50 -17.43
CA ILE A 210 -4.93 8.69 -16.66
C ILE A 210 -5.14 8.33 -15.19
N PHE A 211 -6.23 8.81 -14.58
CA PHE A 211 -6.56 8.48 -13.20
C PHE A 211 -6.72 6.97 -12.99
N LEU A 212 -7.50 6.30 -13.85
CA LEU A 212 -7.72 4.86 -13.74
C LEU A 212 -6.47 4.03 -14.04
N GLN A 213 -5.56 4.54 -14.86
CA GLN A 213 -4.25 3.93 -15.08
C GLN A 213 -3.40 3.99 -13.80
N TRP A 214 -3.43 5.11 -13.08
CA TRP A 214 -2.80 5.23 -11.76
C TRP A 214 -3.47 4.32 -10.72
N VAL A 215 -4.79 4.24 -10.71
CA VAL A 215 -5.53 3.29 -9.85
C VAL A 215 -5.09 1.86 -10.13
N TYR A 216 -5.08 1.43 -11.40
CA TYR A 216 -4.60 0.11 -11.81
C TYR A 216 -3.17 -0.13 -11.33
N PHE A 217 -2.26 0.78 -11.68
CA PHE A 217 -0.84 0.65 -11.42
C PHE A 217 -0.57 0.56 -9.91
N ILE A 218 -1.10 1.49 -9.11
CA ILE A 218 -0.87 1.50 -7.67
C ILE A 218 -1.55 0.29 -7.02
N ALA A 219 -2.78 -0.04 -7.39
CA ALA A 219 -3.52 -1.12 -6.76
C ALA A 219 -2.82 -2.48 -6.97
N VAL A 220 -2.41 -2.79 -8.19
CA VAL A 220 -1.70 -4.06 -8.47
C VAL A 220 -0.32 -4.09 -7.81
N ASN A 221 0.48 -3.03 -7.95
CA ASN A 221 1.83 -3.00 -7.38
C ASN A 221 1.80 -3.01 -5.84
N LEU A 222 0.92 -2.23 -5.21
CA LEU A 222 0.80 -2.21 -3.75
C LEU A 222 0.29 -3.54 -3.21
N ALA A 223 -0.65 -4.20 -3.91
CA ALA A 223 -1.10 -5.54 -3.55
C ALA A 223 0.05 -6.56 -3.56
N MET A 224 0.87 -6.56 -4.61
CA MET A 224 2.01 -7.47 -4.70
C MET A 224 3.11 -7.16 -3.68
N MET A 225 3.47 -5.88 -3.53
CA MET A 225 4.51 -5.43 -2.61
C MET A 225 4.12 -5.71 -1.16
N ASN A 226 2.89 -5.41 -0.74
CA ASN A 226 2.47 -5.63 0.64
C ASN A 226 2.48 -7.09 1.07
N MET A 227 2.44 -8.05 0.13
CA MET A 227 2.52 -9.47 0.47
C MET A 227 3.94 -10.00 0.60
N LEU A 228 4.97 -9.22 0.27
CA LEU A 228 6.35 -9.63 0.48
C LEU A 228 6.61 -9.92 1.97
N PRO A 229 7.42 -10.94 2.30
CA PRO A 229 7.73 -11.31 3.68
C PRO A 229 8.81 -10.38 4.28
N ILE A 230 8.55 -9.09 4.24
CA ILE A 230 9.38 -8.01 4.77
C ILE A 230 8.57 -7.34 5.89
N GLY A 231 9.09 -7.30 7.12
CA GLY A 231 8.50 -6.41 8.14
C GLY A 231 8.77 -4.96 7.73
N PRO A 232 7.79 -4.04 7.64
CA PRO A 232 6.49 -3.93 8.33
C PRO A 232 5.25 -4.32 7.50
N LEU A 233 5.43 -4.91 6.32
CA LEU A 233 4.33 -5.19 5.38
C LEU A 233 3.42 -6.31 5.90
N ASP A 234 2.18 -6.36 5.40
CA ASP A 234 1.19 -7.39 5.76
C ASP A 234 1.72 -8.81 5.55
N GLY A 235 2.39 -9.07 4.44
CA GLY A 235 3.01 -10.36 4.12
C GLY A 235 4.13 -10.72 5.08
N GLY A 236 4.86 -9.72 5.58
CA GLY A 236 5.80 -9.88 6.69
C GLY A 236 5.09 -10.32 7.98
N GLN A 237 3.93 -9.73 8.29
CA GLN A 237 3.13 -10.12 9.45
C GLN A 237 2.51 -11.51 9.31
N MET A 238 2.07 -11.87 8.11
CA MET A 238 1.62 -13.23 7.77
C MET A 238 2.76 -14.24 7.94
N TRP A 239 3.94 -13.94 7.41
CA TRP A 239 5.12 -14.78 7.54
C TRP A 239 5.55 -14.94 8.99
N ARG A 240 5.55 -13.85 9.77
CA ARG A 240 5.81 -13.88 11.21
C ARG A 240 4.82 -14.78 11.95
N THR A 241 3.53 -14.57 11.75
CA THR A 241 2.46 -15.38 12.36
C THR A 241 2.61 -16.86 12.02
N PHE A 242 2.96 -17.17 10.77
CA PHE A 242 3.17 -18.55 10.33
C PHE A 242 4.43 -19.18 10.91
N THR A 243 5.52 -18.42 11.05
CA THR A 243 6.83 -18.94 11.45
C THR A 243 7.02 -19.03 12.97
N GLN A 244 6.26 -18.27 13.75
CA GLN A 244 6.28 -18.33 15.23
C GLN A 244 6.01 -19.73 15.80
N ARG A 245 5.37 -20.62 15.03
CA ARG A 245 5.14 -22.02 15.43
C ARG A 245 6.38 -22.91 15.34
N PHE A 246 7.48 -22.41 14.79
CA PHE A 246 8.74 -23.15 14.63
C PHE A 246 9.81 -22.61 15.58
N ASN A 247 10.67 -23.50 16.10
CA ASN A 247 11.78 -23.13 16.99
C ASN A 247 12.76 -22.11 16.37
N ASN A 248 12.91 -22.13 15.05
CA ASN A 248 13.80 -21.22 14.30
C ASN A 248 13.01 -20.09 13.60
N GLY A 249 11.81 -19.77 14.07
CA GLY A 249 10.91 -18.80 13.42
C GLY A 249 11.56 -17.44 13.16
N ASP A 250 12.31 -16.91 14.13
CA ASP A 250 13.00 -15.61 14.01
C ASP A 250 14.07 -15.61 12.92
N ILE A 251 14.78 -16.73 12.76
CA ILE A 251 15.79 -16.89 11.71
C ILE A 251 15.12 -16.91 10.34
N LEU A 252 14.00 -17.64 10.20
CA LEU A 252 13.22 -17.69 8.97
C LEU A 252 12.64 -16.33 8.58
N GLN A 253 12.20 -15.52 9.57
CA GLN A 253 11.72 -14.17 9.33
C GLN A 253 12.82 -13.25 8.84
N LYS A 254 13.96 -13.22 9.53
CA LYS A 254 15.13 -12.40 9.14
C LYS A 254 15.65 -12.81 7.76
N ALA A 255 15.79 -14.11 7.51
CA ALA A 255 16.26 -14.61 6.23
C ALA A 255 15.34 -14.17 5.07
N ALA A 256 14.02 -14.31 5.24
CA ALA A 256 13.06 -13.85 4.24
C ALA A 256 13.13 -12.33 4.05
N THR A 257 13.07 -11.55 5.14
CA THR A 257 13.10 -10.08 5.08
C THR A 257 14.36 -9.58 4.36
N TYR A 258 15.55 -10.00 4.80
CA TYR A 258 16.80 -9.53 4.18
C TYR A 258 17.00 -10.07 2.77
N GLY A 259 16.57 -11.31 2.50
CA GLY A 259 16.62 -11.88 1.16
C GLY A 259 15.80 -11.09 0.14
N PHE A 260 14.55 -10.74 0.49
CA PHE A 260 13.70 -9.94 -0.39
C PHE A 260 14.14 -8.48 -0.51
N ILE A 261 14.64 -7.88 0.57
CA ILE A 261 15.25 -6.54 0.50
C ILE A 261 16.45 -6.56 -0.46
N ALA A 262 17.34 -7.53 -0.34
CA ALA A 262 18.49 -7.66 -1.24
C ALA A 262 18.05 -7.85 -2.70
N LEU A 263 17.06 -8.72 -2.94
CA LEU A 263 16.49 -8.96 -4.27
C LEU A 263 15.94 -7.67 -4.92
N ILE A 264 15.22 -6.86 -4.15
CA ILE A 264 14.67 -5.57 -4.61
C ILE A 264 15.80 -4.57 -4.86
N LEU A 265 16.73 -4.42 -3.91
CA LEU A 265 17.83 -3.46 -4.05
C LEU A 265 18.75 -3.80 -5.22
N MET A 266 19.00 -5.08 -5.50
CA MET A 266 19.73 -5.51 -6.70
C MET A 266 18.98 -5.12 -7.97
N ASN A 267 17.66 -5.35 -8.03
CA ASN A 267 16.84 -4.95 -9.17
C ASN A 267 16.88 -3.44 -9.38
N ILE A 268 16.74 -2.64 -8.31
CA ILE A 268 16.80 -1.18 -8.38
C ILE A 268 18.19 -0.71 -8.80
N GLY A 269 19.26 -1.23 -8.19
CA GLY A 269 20.62 -0.84 -8.48
C GLY A 269 21.01 -1.11 -9.94
N LEU A 270 20.67 -2.29 -10.46
CA LEU A 270 20.91 -2.63 -11.87
C LEU A 270 20.04 -1.79 -12.81
N SER A 271 18.78 -1.54 -12.45
CA SER A 271 17.89 -0.66 -13.22
C SER A 271 18.44 0.75 -13.33
N LEU A 272 18.90 1.35 -12.23
CA LEU A 272 19.48 2.69 -12.22
C LEU A 272 20.81 2.74 -12.98
N SER A 273 21.62 1.67 -12.90
CA SER A 273 22.88 1.56 -13.65
C SER A 273 22.67 1.47 -15.16
N GLN A 274 21.64 0.74 -15.61
CA GLN A 274 21.39 0.51 -17.03
C GLN A 274 20.51 1.60 -17.66
N PHE A 275 19.46 2.04 -16.96
CA PHE A 275 18.43 2.92 -17.51
C PHE A 275 18.42 4.33 -16.90
N GLY A 276 19.11 4.55 -15.78
CA GLY A 276 18.93 5.75 -14.97
C GLY A 276 17.52 5.84 -14.37
N PHE A 277 17.06 7.06 -14.08
CA PHE A 277 15.67 7.30 -13.71
C PHE A 277 14.80 7.41 -14.96
N VAL A 278 13.78 6.56 -15.04
CA VAL A 278 12.84 6.54 -16.17
C VAL A 278 11.51 7.17 -15.71
N PRO A 279 11.06 8.30 -16.27
CA PRO A 279 9.74 8.83 -15.92
C PRO A 279 8.61 7.87 -16.32
N ILE A 280 7.60 7.77 -15.45
CA ILE A 280 6.38 6.96 -15.61
C ILE A 280 5.16 7.88 -15.68
#